data_AF-A0A354YDI8-F1
#
_entry.id   AF-A0A354YDI8-F1
#
_cell.length_a   1.000
_cell.length_b   1.000
_cell.length_c   1.000
_cell.angle_alpha   90.00
_cell.angle_beta   90.00
_cell.angle_gamma   90.00
#
_symmetry.space_group_name_H-M   'P 1'
#
loop_
_entity.id
_entity.type
_entity.pdbx_description
1 polymer ?
#
loop_
_entity_poly.entity_id
_entity_poly.type
_entity_poly.pdbx_seq_one_letter_code
_entity_poly.pdbx_strand_id
1 'polypeptide(L)'
;YTKYPPSLDFLLLTLGGSFFALAAFEYADNPFTRFVSTYGGAPMFFYILHLAVLVFGYKLLLAAFGPNQGSRFGVAPEQFWMVWAVTVALVLALYPATRAFARYKRRTTLAWVKYF
;
A
#
# COMPACT_ATOMS: atom_id res chain seq x y z
N TYR A 1 35.03 4.72 -1.94
CA TYR A 1 33.82 3.90 -2.15
C TYR A 1 32.96 4.55 -3.21
N THR A 2 33.32 4.35 -4.48
CA THR A 2 32.52 4.85 -5.61
C THR A 2 31.32 3.92 -5.74
N LYS A 3 30.19 4.37 -5.19
CA LYS A 3 28.89 3.70 -5.31
C LYS A 3 28.56 3.70 -6.80
N TYR A 4 28.74 2.56 -7.47
CA TYR A 4 28.47 2.43 -8.91
C TYR A 4 27.08 2.99 -9.21
N PRO A 5 26.94 3.90 -10.19
CA PRO A 5 25.62 4.19 -10.72
C PRO A 5 25.03 2.87 -11.23
N PRO A 6 23.73 2.61 -11.05
CA PRO A 6 23.08 1.45 -11.66
C PRO A 6 23.50 1.39 -13.13
N SER A 7 23.97 0.22 -13.59
CA SER A 7 24.45 0.07 -14.96
C SER A 7 23.36 0.50 -15.94
N LEU A 8 23.77 1.08 -17.07
CA LEU A 8 22.85 1.45 -18.13
C LEU A 8 21.98 0.25 -18.55
N ASP A 9 22.54 -0.96 -18.50
CA ASP A 9 21.81 -2.22 -18.72
C ASP A 9 20.70 -2.46 -17.71
N PHE A 10 20.92 -2.14 -16.42
CA PHE A 10 19.88 -2.25 -15.40
C PHE A 10 18.72 -1.27 -15.66
N LEU A 11 19.04 -0.04 -16.08
CA LEU A 11 18.05 0.97 -16.44
C LEU A 11 17.26 0.56 -17.69
N LEU A 12 17.94 0.07 -18.73
CA LEU A 12 17.28 -0.42 -19.95
C LEU A 12 16.41 -1.64 -19.67
N LEU A 13 16.86 -2.56 -18.81
CA LEU A 13 16.07 -3.72 -18.41
C LEU A 13 14.79 -3.30 -17.68
N THR A 14 14.89 -2.39 -16.71
CA THR A 14 13.72 -1.90 -15.96
C THR A 14 12.77 -1.09 -16.84
N LEU A 15 13.29 -0.21 -17.70
CA LEU A 15 12.46 0.57 -18.64
C LEU A 15 11.80 -0.33 -19.68
N GLY A 16 12.56 -1.27 -20.28
CA GLY A 16 12.03 -2.23 -21.24
C GLY A 16 10.91 -3.08 -20.63
N GLY A 17 11.12 -3.63 -19.44
CA GLY A 17 10.08 -4.35 -18.70
C GLY A 17 8.86 -3.49 -18.39
N SER A 18 9.06 -2.21 -18.06
CA SER A 18 7.97 -1.27 -17.80
C SER A 18 7.15 -0.97 -19.07
N PHE A 19 7.79 -0.86 -20.24
CA PHE A 19 7.08 -0.68 -21.51
C PHE A 19 6.28 -1.91 -21.92
N PHE A 20 6.82 -3.12 -21.72
CA PHE A 20 6.04 -4.35 -21.93
C PHE A 20 4.83 -4.43 -21.01
N ALA A 21 5.00 -4.07 -19.73
CA ALA A 21 3.90 -4.01 -18.78
C ALA A 21 2.85 -2.97 -19.20
N LEU A 22 3.28 -1.79 -19.66
CA LEU A 22 2.38 -0.74 -20.15
C LEU A 22 1.53 -1.23 -21.33
N ALA A 23 2.17 -1.85 -22.32
CA ALA A 23 1.49 -2.42 -23.49
C ALA A 23 0.48 -3.51 -23.10
N ALA A 24 0.80 -4.35 -22.11
CA ALA A 24 -0.13 -5.36 -21.61
C ALA A 24 -1.31 -4.75 -20.84
N PHE A 25 -1.09 -3.69 -20.06
CA PHE A 25 -2.13 -3.04 -19.27
C PHE A 25 -3.06 -2.15 -20.10
N GLU A 26 -2.61 -1.64 -21.24
CA GLU A 26 -3.42 -0.80 -22.13
C GLU A 26 -4.69 -1.53 -22.64
N TYR A 27 -4.61 -2.85 -22.84
CA TYR A 27 -5.73 -3.68 -23.30
C TYR A 27 -6.52 -4.35 -22.18
N ALA A 28 -6.09 -4.23 -20.92
CA ALA A 28 -6.65 -5.01 -19.81
C ALA A 28 -7.74 -4.25 -19.03
N ASP A 29 -8.96 -4.14 -19.56
CA ASP A 29 -10.12 -3.59 -18.81
C ASP A 29 -10.87 -4.69 -18.01
N ASN A 30 -10.26 -5.14 -16.91
CA ASN A 30 -10.82 -6.13 -15.99
C ASN A 30 -11.20 -5.44 -14.65
N PRO A 31 -12.23 -5.90 -13.91
CA PRO A 31 -12.48 -5.48 -12.53
C PRO A 31 -11.23 -5.54 -11.62
N PHE A 32 -10.32 -6.49 -11.81
CA PHE A 32 -9.05 -6.54 -11.09
C PHE A 32 -8.14 -5.34 -11.42
N THR A 33 -8.00 -4.98 -12.70
CA THR A 33 -7.24 -3.79 -13.12
C THR A 33 -7.84 -2.52 -12.51
N ARG A 34 -9.18 -2.41 -12.48
CA ARG A 34 -9.88 -1.28 -11.83
C ARG A 34 -9.66 -1.23 -10.33
N PHE A 35 -9.62 -2.40 -9.67
CA PHE A 35 -9.32 -2.52 -8.24
C PHE A 35 -7.91 -2.01 -7.94
N VAL A 36 -6.89 -2.50 -8.66
CA VAL A 36 -5.49 -2.08 -8.49
C VAL A 36 -5.30 -0.60 -8.84
N SER A 37 -5.92 -0.12 -9.92
CA SER A 37 -5.89 1.29 -10.33
C SER A 37 -6.46 2.23 -9.25
N THR A 38 -7.42 1.76 -8.45
CA THR A 38 -7.98 2.55 -7.35
C THR A 38 -6.95 2.85 -6.27
N TYR A 39 -6.08 1.88 -5.92
CA TYR A 39 -4.96 2.13 -5.01
C TYR A 39 -3.89 3.02 -5.65
N GLY A 40 -3.63 2.82 -6.95
CA GLY A 40 -2.67 3.64 -7.71
C GLY A 40 -3.08 5.10 -7.87
N GLY A 41 -4.37 5.44 -7.75
CA GLY A 41 -4.85 6.82 -7.83
C GLY A 41 -4.57 7.67 -6.58
N ALA A 42 -4.34 7.03 -5.42
CA ALA A 42 -4.05 7.70 -4.16
C ALA A 42 -3.09 6.87 -3.26
N PRO A 43 -1.88 6.55 -3.76
CA PRO A 43 -0.95 5.65 -3.06
C PRO A 43 -0.48 6.24 -1.73
N MET A 44 -0.27 7.56 -1.67
CA MET A 44 0.15 8.26 -0.44
C MET A 44 -0.94 8.23 0.63
N PHE A 45 -2.20 8.43 0.25
CA PHE A 45 -3.33 8.32 1.17
C PHE A 45 -3.45 6.91 1.75
N PHE A 46 -3.36 5.88 0.89
CA PHE A 46 -3.37 4.49 1.36
C PHE A 46 -2.24 4.23 2.36
N TYR A 47 -1.02 4.67 2.06
CA TYR A 47 0.15 4.47 2.93
C TYR A 47 -0.04 5.09 4.32
N ILE A 48 -0.51 6.33 4.37
CA ILE A 48 -0.72 7.04 5.65
C ILE A 48 -1.87 6.41 6.43
N LEU A 49 -2.99 6.09 5.77
CA LEU A 49 -4.13 5.44 6.41
C LEU A 49 -3.72 4.06 6.96
N HIS A 50 -2.99 3.28 6.16
CA HIS A 50 -2.43 1.98 6.55
C HIS A 50 -1.60 2.08 7.84
N LEU A 51 -0.63 3.00 7.88
CA LEU A 51 0.18 3.22 9.06
C LEU A 51 -0.64 3.69 10.26
N ALA A 52 -1.60 4.60 10.05
CA ALA A 52 -2.46 5.09 11.12
C ALA A 52 -3.28 3.96 11.75
N VAL A 53 -3.88 3.10 10.93
CA VAL A 53 -4.66 1.93 11.40
C VAL A 53 -3.77 0.94 12.13
N LEU A 54 -2.56 0.65 11.62
CA LEU A 54 -1.63 -0.25 12.30
C LEU A 54 -1.19 0.30 13.66
N VAL A 55 -0.79 1.57 13.72
CA VAL A 55 -0.32 2.20 14.97
C VAL A 55 -1.46 2.28 15.99
N PHE A 56 -2.65 2.70 15.57
CA PHE A 56 -3.80 2.80 16.45
C PHE A 56 -4.27 1.42 16.93
N GLY A 57 -4.37 0.45 16.01
CA GLY A 57 -4.68 -0.94 16.33
C GLY A 57 -3.70 -1.53 17.31
N TYR A 58 -2.39 -1.37 17.07
CA TYR A 58 -1.36 -1.83 18.01
C TYR A 58 -1.54 -1.25 19.41
N LYS A 59 -1.77 0.06 19.54
CA LYS A 59 -1.98 0.72 20.84
C LYS A 59 -3.24 0.21 21.54
N LEU A 60 -4.33 0.01 20.81
CA LEU A 60 -5.58 -0.55 21.33
C LEU A 60 -5.39 -1.98 21.85
N LEU A 61 -4.73 -2.84 21.07
CA LEU A 61 -4.49 -4.22 21.48
C LEU A 61 -3.54 -4.28 22.68
N LEU A 62 -2.50 -3.43 22.71
CA LEU A 62 -1.61 -3.31 23.86
C LEU A 62 -2.35 -2.83 25.12
N ALA A 63 -3.30 -1.90 24.99
CA ALA A 63 -4.10 -1.42 26.11
C ALA A 63 -5.14 -2.44 26.60
N ALA A 64 -5.73 -3.22 25.68
CA ALA A 64 -6.78 -4.19 26.01
C ALA A 64 -6.24 -5.53 26.54
N PHE A 65 -5.17 -6.04 25.93
CA PHE A 65 -4.62 -7.38 26.23
C PHE A 65 -3.29 -7.35 26.99
N GLY A 66 -2.67 -6.16 27.14
CA GLY A 66 -1.33 -6.05 27.69
C GLY A 66 -0.25 -6.54 26.72
N PRO A 67 1.04 -6.45 27.10
CA PRO A 67 2.13 -6.92 26.26
C PRO A 67 2.20 -8.46 26.25
N ASN A 68 2.31 -9.05 25.05
CA ASN A 68 2.40 -10.50 24.85
C ASN A 68 3.86 -10.99 24.68
N GLN A 69 4.75 -10.14 24.16
CA GLN A 69 6.17 -10.44 23.99
C GLN A 69 7.03 -9.37 24.69
N GLY A 70 7.30 -9.58 25.97
CA GLY A 70 8.06 -8.65 26.80
C GLY A 70 7.30 -7.35 27.04
N SER A 71 7.67 -6.27 26.34
CA SER A 71 7.03 -4.94 26.43
C SER A 71 6.17 -4.57 25.23
N ARG A 72 6.02 -5.48 24.25
CA ARG A 72 5.28 -5.23 23.00
C ARG A 72 4.18 -6.24 22.79
N PHE A 73 3.12 -5.82 22.10
CA PHE A 73 2.10 -6.71 21.58
C PHE A 73 2.45 -7.09 20.13
N GLY A 74 2.81 -8.34 19.90
CA GLY A 74 3.30 -8.79 18.60
C GLY A 74 2.90 -10.22 18.28
N VAL A 75 2.95 -10.56 16.98
CA VAL A 75 2.68 -11.91 16.49
C VAL A 75 3.87 -12.81 16.83
N ALA A 76 3.61 -13.95 17.46
CA ALA A 76 4.65 -14.94 17.77
C ALA A 76 5.26 -15.52 16.49
N PRO A 77 6.55 -15.93 16.50
CA PRO A 77 7.19 -16.55 15.34
C PRO A 77 6.42 -17.77 14.80
N GLU A 78 5.77 -18.54 15.68
CA GLU A 78 4.98 -19.72 15.26
C GLU A 78 3.68 -19.34 14.52
N GLN A 79 3.22 -18.09 14.64
CA GLN A 79 1.96 -17.60 14.09
C GLN A 79 2.16 -16.63 12.92
N PHE A 80 3.29 -16.69 12.22
CA PHE A 80 3.62 -15.76 11.14
C PHE A 80 2.54 -15.67 10.04
N TRP A 81 1.75 -16.73 9.84
CA TRP A 81 0.60 -16.72 8.93
C TRP A 81 -0.43 -15.62 9.23
N MET A 82 -0.58 -15.22 10.51
CA MET A 82 -1.48 -14.13 10.91
C MET A 82 -1.09 -12.80 10.28
N VAL A 83 0.19 -12.57 10.00
CA VAL A 83 0.65 -11.35 9.32
C VAL A 83 -0.01 -11.26 7.93
N TRP A 84 -0.01 -12.35 7.18
CA TRP A 84 -0.65 -12.41 5.86
C TRP A 84 -2.16 -12.24 5.95
N ALA A 85 -2.81 -12.87 6.93
CA ALA A 85 -4.24 -12.68 7.15
C ALA A 85 -4.59 -11.21 7.46
N VAL A 86 -3.82 -10.56 8.34
CA VAL A 86 -3.96 -9.13 8.66
C VAL A 86 -3.69 -8.28 7.42
N THR A 87 -2.67 -8.59 6.61
CA THR A 87 -2.39 -7.87 5.36
C THR A 87 -3.59 -7.92 4.42
N VAL A 88 -4.16 -9.10 4.16
CA VAL A 88 -5.34 -9.24 3.28
C VAL A 88 -6.54 -8.51 3.86
N ALA A 89 -6.81 -8.69 5.16
CA ALA A 89 -7.91 -8.01 5.82
C ALA A 89 -7.78 -6.49 5.74
N LEU A 90 -6.58 -5.96 5.91
CA LEU A 90 -6.32 -4.54 5.89
C LEU A 90 -6.40 -3.95 4.48
N VAL A 91 -5.92 -4.66 3.47
CA VAL A 91 -6.11 -4.28 2.06
C VAL A 91 -7.59 -4.13 1.75
N LEU A 92 -8.41 -5.12 2.13
CA LEU A 92 -9.86 -5.10 1.91
C LEU A 92 -10.56 -4.00 2.71
N ALA A 93 -10.21 -3.82 3.98
CA ALA A 93 -10.81 -2.80 4.84
C ALA A 93 -10.49 -1.37 4.38
N LEU A 94 -9.30 -1.14 3.84
CA LEU A 94 -8.86 0.17 3.36
C LEU A 94 -9.38 0.49 1.95
N TYR A 95 -9.79 -0.51 1.17
CA TYR A 95 -10.31 -0.33 -0.18
C TYR A 95 -11.44 0.71 -0.30
N PRO A 96 -12.53 0.66 0.50
CA PRO A 96 -13.61 1.63 0.38
C PRO A 96 -13.14 3.06 0.72
N ALA A 97 -12.24 3.20 1.70
CA ALA A 97 -11.70 4.49 2.11
C ALA A 97 -10.81 5.11 1.02
N THR A 98 -9.91 4.32 0.42
CA THR A 98 -9.07 4.78 -0.70
C THR A 98 -9.91 5.10 -1.93
N ARG A 99 -10.94 4.30 -2.22
CA ARG A 99 -11.86 4.56 -3.33
C ARG A 99 -12.65 5.86 -3.14
N ALA A 100 -13.14 6.12 -1.93
CA ALA A 100 -13.85 7.36 -1.61
C ALA A 100 -12.94 8.58 -1.76
N PHE A 101 -11.70 8.49 -1.25
CA PHE A 101 -10.72 9.56 -1.37
C PHE A 101 -10.29 9.80 -2.82
N ALA A 102 -10.06 8.74 -3.60
CA ALA A 102 -9.72 8.85 -5.02
C ALA A 102 -10.84 9.54 -5.82
N ARG A 103 -12.12 9.26 -5.49
CA ARG A 103 -13.26 9.97 -6.08
C ARG A 103 -13.35 11.43 -5.64
N TYR A 104 -13.04 11.72 -4.38
CA TYR A 104 -13.02 13.08 -3.84
C TYR A 104 -11.91 13.92 -4.49
N LYS A 105 -10.70 13.37 -4.61
CA LYS A 105 -9.55 13.99 -5.30
C LYS A 105 -9.88 14.40 -6.73
N ARG A 106 -10.70 13.62 -7.46
CA ARG A 106 -11.14 13.97 -8.83
C ARG A 106 -12.13 15.13 -8.88
N ARG A 107 -12.86 15.41 -7.81
CA ARG A 107 -13.89 16.47 -7.75
C ARG A 107 -13.36 17.77 -7.15
N THR A 108 -12.29 17.68 -6.37
CA THR A 108 -11.77 18.80 -5.60
C THR A 108 -10.60 19.49 -6.32
N THR A 109 -10.61 20.82 -6.35
CA THR A 109 -9.56 21.67 -6.94
C THR A 109 -8.52 22.15 -5.93
N LEU A 110 -8.62 21.73 -4.66
CA LEU A 110 -7.74 22.16 -3.57
C LEU A 110 -6.29 21.70 -3.80
N ALA A 111 -5.35 22.64 -3.70
CA ALA A 111 -3.94 22.43 -4.00
C ALA A 111 -3.27 21.36 -3.12
N TRP A 112 -3.70 21.21 -1.86
CA TRP A 112 -3.14 20.21 -0.95
C TRP A 112 -3.55 18.77 -1.32
N VAL A 113 -4.73 18.60 -1.92
CA VAL A 113 -5.24 17.30 -2.39
C VAL A 113 -4.54 16.82 -3.66
N LYS A 114 -3.82 17.71 -4.38
CA LYS A 114 -2.95 17.30 -5.49
C LYS A 114 -1.70 16.53 -5.04
N TYR A 115 -1.25 16.74 -3.80
CA TYR A 115 -0.05 16.10 -3.24
C TYR A 115 -0.31 14.70 -2.65
N PHE A 116 -1.56 14.39 -2.26
CA PHE A 116 -1.99 13.07 -1.79
C PHE A 116 -2.59 12.23 -2.91
#